data_AF-A0A968T054-F1
#
_entry.id   AF-A0A968T054-F1
#
_cell.length_a   1.000
_cell.length_b   1.000
_cell.length_c   1.000
_cell.angle_alpha   90.00
_cell.angle_beta   90.00
_cell.angle_gamma   90.00
#
_symmetry.space_group_name_H-M   'P 1'
#
loop_
_entity.id
_entity.type
_entity.pdbx_description
1 polymer ?
#
loop_
_entity_poly.entity_id
_entity_poly.type
_entity_poly.pdbx_seq_one_letter_code
_entity_poly.pdbx_strand_id
1 'polypeptide(L)'
;MLGVAMQNGTSDVVRFLYSFMSVTDDRGRAVNVLAQGLPGELPPNSGVFQGTVSIPLASLRGSSSVSLNLADYPSRQHQLSVSGIPVPN
;
A
#
# COMPACT_ATOMS: atom_id res chain seq x y z
N MET A 1 -8.42 -9.57 -3.71
CA MET A 1 -7.00 -9.14 -3.75
C MET A 1 -6.96 -7.79 -4.44
N LEU A 2 -6.11 -6.87 -3.97
CA LEU A 2 -5.90 -5.58 -4.61
C LEU A 2 -4.64 -5.63 -5.47
N GLY A 3 -4.77 -5.38 -6.77
CA GLY A 3 -3.62 -5.18 -7.64
C GLY A 3 -3.01 -3.80 -7.39
N VAL A 4 -1.69 -3.73 -7.24
CA VAL A 4 -0.97 -2.49 -6.96
C VAL A 4 0.10 -2.30 -8.02
N ALA A 5 0.15 -1.10 -8.59
CA ALA A 5 1.19 -0.64 -9.48
C ALA A 5 1.93 0.53 -8.82
N MET A 6 3.26 0.47 -8.79
CA MET A 6 4.11 1.49 -8.18
C MET A 6 5.14 1.97 -9.17
N GLN A 7 5.42 3.27 -9.13
CA GLN A 7 6.48 3.89 -9.89
C GLN A 7 7.15 4.91 -8.99
N ASN A 8 8.49 4.97 -9.02
CA ASN A 8 9.23 6.04 -8.38
C ASN A 8 9.66 7.06 -9.44
N GLY A 9 8.99 8.21 -9.45
CA GLY A 9 9.30 9.36 -10.29
C GLY A 9 10.23 10.38 -9.65
N THR A 10 10.82 10.08 -8.49
CA THR A 10 11.79 10.98 -7.83
C THR A 10 13.21 10.72 -8.33
N SER A 11 14.14 11.58 -7.91
CA SER A 11 15.58 11.45 -8.16
C SER A 11 16.30 10.50 -7.18
N ASP A 12 15.63 10.05 -6.13
CA ASP A 12 16.22 9.27 -5.05
C ASP A 12 15.72 7.82 -5.08
N VAL A 13 16.51 6.90 -4.52
CA VAL A 13 16.04 5.54 -4.25
C VAL A 13 15.04 5.60 -3.09
N VAL A 14 13.83 5.08 -3.30
CA VAL A 14 12.83 4.95 -2.25
C VAL A 14 12.81 3.53 -1.74
N ARG A 15 12.82 3.35 -0.42
CA ARG A 15 12.84 2.04 0.23
C ARG A 15 11.59 1.83 1.06
N PHE A 16 10.98 0.67 0.96
CA PHE A 16 9.76 0.34 1.67
C PHE A 16 9.93 -0.90 2.54
N LEU A 17 9.48 -0.79 3.80
CA LEU A 17 9.27 -1.92 4.69
C LEU A 17 7.76 -2.19 4.78
N TYR A 18 7.28 -3.20 4.07
CA TYR A 18 5.84 -3.51 4.01
C TYR A 18 5.23 -3.92 5.34
N SER A 19 6.02 -4.33 6.32
CA SER A 19 5.56 -4.53 7.71
C SER A 19 5.05 -3.24 8.37
N PHE A 20 5.39 -2.06 7.82
CA PHE A 20 4.86 -0.77 8.26
C PHE A 20 3.69 -0.27 7.41
N MET A 21 3.23 -1.07 6.44
CA MET A 21 2.03 -0.74 5.70
C MET A 21 0.85 -0.73 6.67
N SER A 22 0.16 0.40 6.71
CA SER A 22 -1.09 0.55 7.45
C SER A 22 -2.25 0.57 6.46
N VAL A 23 -3.29 -0.19 6.79
CA VAL A 23 -4.54 -0.16 6.05
C VAL A 23 -5.67 0.07 7.05
N THR A 24 -6.54 1.03 6.75
CA THR A 24 -7.69 1.37 7.59
C THR A 24 -8.95 1.36 6.75
N ASP A 25 -10.05 0.87 7.30
CA ASP A 25 -11.35 1.02 6.65
C ASP A 25 -11.96 2.42 6.85
N ASP A 26 -13.09 2.66 6.19
CA ASP A 26 -13.89 3.88 6.30
C ASP A 26 -14.50 4.13 7.68
N ARG A 27 -14.36 3.17 8.61
CA ARG A 27 -14.79 3.28 10.01
C ARG A 27 -13.60 3.48 10.96
N GLY A 28 -12.40 3.66 10.42
CA GLY A 28 -11.16 3.86 11.19
C GLY A 28 -10.59 2.57 11.79
N ARG A 29 -11.09 1.39 11.42
CA ARG A 29 -10.59 0.10 11.92
C ARG A 29 -9.35 -0.29 11.13
N ALA A 30 -8.31 -0.73 11.84
CA ALA A 30 -7.13 -1.31 11.21
C ALA A 30 -7.49 -2.63 10.51
N VAL A 31 -6.94 -2.81 9.31
CA VAL A 31 -7.15 -3.98 8.46
C VAL A 31 -5.80 -4.66 8.26
N ASN A 32 -5.72 -5.95 8.64
CA ASN A 32 -4.52 -6.73 8.39
C ASN A 32 -4.39 -7.05 6.91
N VAL A 33 -3.19 -6.87 6.36
CA VAL A 33 -2.91 -7.11 4.95
C VAL A 33 -1.58 -7.84 4.76
N LEU A 34 -1.42 -8.45 3.59
CA LEU A 34 -0.17 -9.05 3.16
C LEU A 34 0.20 -8.56 1.77
N ALA A 35 1.33 -7.86 1.66
CA ALA A 35 1.90 -7.44 0.38
C ALA A 35 2.77 -8.56 -0.22
N GLN A 36 2.64 -8.79 -1.52
CA GLN A 36 3.41 -9.79 -2.27
C GLN A 36 3.81 -9.25 -3.64
N GLY A 37 5.03 -9.57 -4.08
CA GLY A 37 5.55 -9.19 -5.40
C GLY A 37 5.99 -7.73 -5.55
N LEU A 38 5.81 -6.89 -4.51
CA LEU A 38 6.27 -5.51 -4.53
C LEU A 38 7.76 -5.43 -4.10
N PRO A 39 8.59 -4.62 -4.78
CA PRO A 39 10.02 -4.53 -4.48
C PRO A 39 10.28 -3.77 -3.17
N GLY A 40 11.32 -4.17 -2.41
CA GLY A 40 11.72 -3.45 -1.20
C GLY A 40 12.41 -2.10 -1.49
N GLU A 41 12.97 -1.94 -2.69
CA GLU A 41 13.58 -0.70 -3.15
C GLU A 41 13.02 -0.34 -4.54
N LEU A 42 12.76 0.94 -4.74
CA LEU A 42 12.34 1.53 -6.01
C LEU A 42 13.43 2.48 -6.50
N PRO A 43 14.16 2.11 -7.56
CA PRO A 43 15.16 2.99 -8.18
C PRO A 43 14.53 4.31 -8.66
N PRO A 44 15.31 5.39 -8.71
CA PRO A 44 14.84 6.67 -9.24
C PRO A 44 14.44 6.55 -10.71
N ASN A 45 13.42 7.31 -11.11
CA ASN A 45 12.87 7.32 -12.47
C ASN A 45 12.62 5.91 -13.04
N SER A 46 12.13 5.01 -12.19
CA SER A 46 11.94 3.61 -12.58
C SER A 46 10.68 3.40 -13.41
N GLY A 47 10.61 2.22 -14.04
CA GLY A 47 9.38 1.71 -14.64
C GLY A 47 8.33 1.33 -13.60
N VAL A 48 7.19 0.82 -14.07
CA VAL A 48 6.10 0.37 -13.20
C VAL A 48 6.41 -1.03 -12.66
N PHE A 49 6.38 -1.17 -11.35
CA PHE A 49 6.40 -2.45 -10.65
C PHE A 49 4.98 -2.85 -10.25
N GLN A 50 4.65 -4.13 -10.39
CA GLN A 50 3.34 -4.67 -10.04
C GLN A 50 3.45 -5.66 -8.89
N GLY A 51 2.43 -5.69 -8.06
CA GLY A 51 2.27 -6.69 -7.01
C GLY A 51 0.85 -6.69 -6.49
N THR A 52 0.65 -7.35 -5.37
CA THR A 52 -0.69 -7.54 -4.78
C THR A 52 -0.68 -7.28 -3.30
N VAL A 53 -1.78 -6.70 -2.81
CA VAL A 53 -2.11 -6.61 -1.39
C VAL A 53 -3.31 -7.51 -1.13
N SER A 54 -3.10 -8.53 -0.31
CA SER A 54 -4.13 -9.47 0.11
C SER A 54 -4.81 -8.97 1.38
N ILE A 55 -6.13 -8.88 1.33
CA ILE A 55 -6.97 -8.43 2.45
C ILE A 55 -7.97 -9.54 2.77
N PRO A 56 -8.00 -10.09 4.00
CA PRO A 56 -9.00 -11.07 4.39
C PRO A 56 -10.41 -10.47 4.32
N LEU A 57 -11.35 -11.15 3.64
CA LEU A 57 -12.71 -10.66 3.46
C LEU A 57 -13.43 -10.39 4.79
N ALA A 58 -13.17 -11.20 5.81
CA ALA A 58 -13.75 -11.02 7.14
C ALA A 58 -13.38 -9.65 7.77
N SER A 59 -12.20 -9.10 7.46
CA SER A 59 -11.74 -7.80 7.95
C SER A 59 -12.45 -6.62 7.28
N LEU A 60 -13.14 -6.84 6.15
CA LEU A 60 -13.84 -5.82 5.38
C LEU A 60 -15.35 -5.77 5.66
N ARG A 61 -15.86 -6.60 6.58
CA ARG A 61 -17.30 -6.66 6.87
C ARG A 61 -17.85 -5.31 7.31
N GLY A 62 -18.80 -4.79 6.53
CA GLY A 62 -19.47 -3.51 6.75
C GLY A 62 -18.66 -2.30 6.27
N SER A 63 -17.45 -2.48 5.76
CA SER A 63 -16.64 -1.40 5.23
C SER A 63 -17.01 -1.12 3.78
N SER A 64 -17.12 0.15 3.40
CA SER A 64 -17.41 0.55 2.01
C SER A 64 -16.12 0.87 1.24
N SER A 65 -15.07 1.24 1.97
CA SER A 65 -13.76 1.51 1.39
C SER A 65 -12.62 1.27 2.38
N VAL A 66 -11.41 1.20 1.87
CA VAL A 66 -10.17 1.17 2.65
C VAL A 66 -9.19 2.23 2.15
N SER A 67 -8.26 2.60 3.03
CA SER A 67 -7.12 3.46 2.72
C SER A 67 -5.84 2.74 3.08
N LEU A 68 -4.81 2.88 2.24
CA LEU A 68 -3.48 2.33 2.40
C LEU A 68 -2.49 3.47 2.58
N ASN A 69 -1.58 3.30 3.54
CA ASN A 69 -0.49 4.22 3.78
C ASN A 69 0.81 3.46 4.07
N LEU A 70 1.88 3.85 3.39
CA LEU A 70 3.22 3.31 3.55
C LEU A 70 4.26 4.43 3.39
N ALA A 71 4.91 4.81 4.48
CA ALA A 71 6.06 5.70 4.44
C ALA A 71 7.33 4.93 4.01
N ASP A 72 8.26 5.65 3.39
CA ASP A 72 9.60 5.13 3.11
C ASP A 72 10.41 4.94 4.40
N TYR A 73 11.46 4.12 4.32
CA TYR A 73 12.30 3.76 5.45
C TYR A 73 13.79 3.85 5.11
N PRO A 74 14.65 4.35 6.01
CA PRO A 74 14.35 4.85 7.36
C PRO A 74 13.92 6.31 7.42
N SER A 75 14.05 7.07 6.32
CA SER A 75 13.88 8.52 6.25
C SER A 75 12.49 9.03 6.59
N ARG A 76 11.42 8.30 6.21
CA ARG A 76 10.02 8.74 6.34
C ARG A 76 9.73 10.09 5.67
N GLN A 77 10.42 10.38 4.57
CA GLN A 77 10.28 11.61 3.78
C GLN A 77 9.30 11.45 2.61
N HIS A 78 9.15 10.23 2.10
CA HIS A 78 8.24 9.89 1.02
C HIS A 78 7.13 8.98 1.54
N GLN A 79 5.95 9.08 0.94
CA GLN A 79 4.81 8.27 1.36
C GLN A 79 3.97 7.86 0.16
N LEU A 80 3.67 6.56 0.10
CA LEU A 80 2.61 6.04 -0.74
C LEU A 80 1.30 6.09 0.07
N SER A 81 0.35 6.90 -0.40
CA SER A 81 -0.97 7.03 0.19
C SER A 81 -2.04 6.88 -0.89
N VAL A 82 -2.95 5.93 -0.68
CA VAL A 82 -4.12 5.72 -1.54
C VAL A 82 -5.33 5.61 -0.62
N SER A 83 -6.34 6.44 -0.83
CA SER A 83 -7.56 6.45 -0.02
C SER A 83 -8.80 6.14 -0.86
N GLY A 84 -9.87 5.70 -0.19
CA GLY A 84 -11.16 5.47 -0.83
C GLY A 84 -11.17 4.28 -1.81
N ILE A 85 -10.31 3.29 -1.61
CA ILE A 85 -10.31 2.06 -2.41
C ILE A 85 -11.63 1.33 -2.13
N PRO A 86 -12.53 1.19 -3.12
CA PRO A 86 -13.85 0.64 -2.88
C PRO A 86 -13.76 -0.84 -2.51
N VAL A 87 -14.55 -1.24 -1.51
CA VAL A 87 -14.79 -2.66 -1.21
C VAL A 87 -15.99 -3.09 -2.06
N PRO A 88 -15.84 -4.09 -2.95
CA PRO A 88 -16.97 -4.63 -3.69
C PRO A 88 -17.99 -5.23 -2.71
N ASN A 89 -19.27 -4.95 -2.95
CA ASN A 89 -20.40 -5.56 -2.23
C ASN A 89 -20.53 -7.06 -2.54
#